data_AF-A0A840AZH3-F1
#
_entry.id   AF-A0A840AZH3-F1
#
_cell.length_a   1.000
_cell.length_b   1.000
_cell.length_c   1.000
_cell.angle_alpha   90.00
_cell.angle_beta   90.00
_cell.angle_gamma   90.00
#
_symmetry.space_group_name_H-M   'P 1'
#
loop_
_entity.id
_entity.type
_entity.pdbx_description
1 polymer ?
#
loop_
_entity_poly.entity_id
_entity_poly.type
_entity_poly.pdbx_seq_one_letter_code
_entity_poly.pdbx_strand_id
1 'polypeptide(L)' 'MTGDQRLITDPHSPSEQRAWVVRNLDKWYDAFQPKADGKLYLKSEDRVRIW' A
#
# COMPACT_ATOMS: atom_id res chain seq x y z
N MET A 1 -21.17 -12.09 9.62
CA MET A 1 -20.78 -10.70 9.93
C MET A 1 -20.18 -10.10 8.67
N THR A 2 -20.95 -9.27 7.97
CA THR A 2 -20.56 -8.65 6.69
C THR A 2 -19.33 -7.75 6.90
N GLY A 3 -18.33 -7.86 6.03
CA GLY A 3 -17.09 -7.07 6.12
C GLY A 3 -17.28 -5.56 5.95
N ASP A 4 -18.43 -5.15 5.41
CA ASP A 4 -18.71 -3.77 4.98
C ASP A 4 -18.78 -2.76 6.12
N GLN A 5 -19.20 -3.15 7.33
CA GLN A 5 -19.38 -2.18 8.41
C GLN A 5 -18.05 -1.55 8.86
N ARG A 6 -16.95 -2.32 8.82
CA ARG A 6 -15.61 -1.82 9.18
C ARG A 6 -15.10 -0.76 8.21
N LEU A 7 -15.45 -0.82 6.93
CA LEU A 7 -15.06 0.20 5.96
C LEU A 7 -15.70 1.56 6.24
N ILE A 8 -16.86 1.56 6.90
CA ILE A 8 -17.64 2.77 7.16
C ILE A 8 -17.29 3.35 8.54
N THR A 9 -17.05 2.51 9.54
CA THR A 9 -16.95 2.95 10.94
C THR A 9 -15.55 2.90 11.54
N ASP A 10 -14.63 2.09 10.99
CA ASP A 10 -13.26 1.98 11.51
C ASP A 10 -12.37 3.03 10.81
N PRO A 11 -11.71 3.94 11.56
CA PRO A 11 -10.82 4.93 10.94
C PRO A 11 -9.54 4.32 10.37
N HIS A 12 -9.24 3.05 10.67
CA HIS A 12 -8.06 2.37 10.16
C HIS A 12 -8.32 1.74 8.78
N SER A 13 -7.31 1.79 7.92
CA SER A 13 -7.33 1.01 6.70
C SER A 13 -7.46 -0.49 7.01
N PRO A 14 -8.15 -1.28 6.18
CA PRO A 14 -8.23 -2.72 6.38
C PRO A 14 -6.84 -3.37 6.29
N SER A 15 -6.69 -4.53 6.94
CA SER A 15 -5.38 -5.15 7.17
C SER A 15 -4.56 -5.38 5.91
N GLU A 16 -5.18 -5.76 4.78
CA GLU A 16 -4.45 -5.96 3.51
C GLU A 16 -3.83 -4.65 3.02
N GLN A 17 -4.60 -3.57 2.99
CA GLN A 17 -4.16 -2.26 2.50
C GLN A 17 -3.14 -1.61 3.44
N ARG A 18 -3.15 -1.93 4.74
CA ARG A 18 -2.09 -1.50 5.67
C ARG A 18 -0.72 -2.01 5.25
N ALA A 19 -0.62 -3.23 4.70
CA ALA A 19 0.64 -3.76 4.20
C ALA A 19 1.12 -3.06 2.93
N TRP A 20 0.23 -2.38 2.19
CA TRP A 20 0.58 -1.72 0.94
C TRP A 20 1.44 -0.47 1.13
N VAL A 21 1.60 0.03 2.36
CA VAL A 21 2.45 1.20 2.68
C VAL A 21 3.87 1.05 2.10
N VAL A 22 4.40 -0.17 2.06
CA VAL A 22 5.74 -0.48 1.54
C VAL A 22 5.97 0.01 0.10
N ARG A 23 4.91 0.12 -0.72
CA ARG A 23 5.01 0.58 -2.11
C ARG A 23 5.41 2.04 -2.28
N ASN A 24 5.41 2.81 -1.19
CA ASN A 24 5.90 4.19 -1.17
C ASN A 24 7.36 4.29 -0.68
N LEU A 25 7.98 3.19 -0.24
CA LEU A 25 9.33 3.18 0.34
C LEU A 25 10.35 2.76 -0.71
N ASP A 26 11.35 3.60 -1.01
CA ASP A 26 12.36 3.25 -2.02
C ASP A 26 13.16 2.00 -1.65
N LYS A 27 13.50 1.84 -0.36
CA LYS A 27 14.23 0.66 0.14
C LYS A 27 13.49 -0.66 -0.09
N TRP A 28 12.17 -0.63 -0.21
CA TRP A 28 11.40 -1.81 -0.57
C TRP A 28 11.61 -2.20 -2.04
N TYR A 29 11.73 -1.23 -2.95
CA TYR A 29 12.07 -1.52 -4.36
C TYR A 29 13.49 -2.07 -4.50
N ASP A 30 14.46 -1.54 -3.74
CA ASP A 30 15.84 -2.05 -3.70
C ASP A 30 15.87 -3.52 -3.24
N ALA A 31 15.10 -3.87 -2.21
CA ALA A 31 15.13 -5.19 -1.59
C ALA A 31 14.36 -6.27 -2.37
N PHE A 32 13.24 -5.91 -3.02
CA PHE A 32 12.31 -6.89 -3.59
C PHE A 32 12.15 -6.82 -5.10
N GLN A 33 12.65 -5.76 -5.75
CA GLN A 33 12.64 -5.60 -7.21
C GLN A 33 11.31 -6.01 -7.87
N PRO A 34 10.16 -5.45 -7.40
CA PRO A 34 8.85 -5.84 -7.89
C PRO A 34 8.71 -5.54 -9.38
N LYS A 35 8.00 -6.42 -10.11
CA LYS A 35 7.71 -6.20 -11.53
C LYS A 35 6.77 -5.00 -11.70
N ALA A 36 6.93 -4.27 -12.80
CA ALA A 36 6.17 -3.06 -13.11
C ALA A 36 4.65 -3.30 -13.30
N ASP A 37 4.26 -4.53 -13.63
CA ASP A 37 2.86 -4.99 -13.74
C ASP A 37 2.29 -5.55 -12.42
N GLY A 38 3.09 -5.54 -11.35
CA GLY A 38 2.70 -6.06 -10.05
C GLY A 38 1.68 -5.17 -9.33
N LYS A 39 0.75 -5.79 -8.60
CA LYS A 39 -0.33 -5.10 -7.84
C LYS A 39 0.16 -3.97 -6.91
N LEU A 40 1.38 -4.11 -6.38
CA LEU A 40 1.96 -3.15 -5.45
C LEU A 40 2.94 -2.17 -6.12
N TYR A 41 3.24 -2.31 -7.41
CA TYR A 41 4.19 -1.43 -8.06
C TYR A 41 3.61 -0.03 -8.26
N LEU A 42 4.37 0.99 -7.89
CA LEU A 42 4.13 2.40 -8.22
C LEU A 42 5.37 2.97 -8.90
N LYS A 43 5.14 3.81 -9.93
CA LYS A 43 6.20 4.65 -10.48
C LYS A 43 6.70 5.62 -9.42
N SER A 44 7.94 6.08 -9.54
CA SER A 44 8.58 6.97 -8.56
C SER A 44 7.74 8.22 -8.26
N GLU A 45 7.15 8.80 -9.29
CA GLU A 45 6.32 10.00 -9.27
C GLU A 45 4.96 9.79 -8.61
N ASP A 46 4.47 8.56 -8.52
CA ASP A 46 3.20 8.21 -7.89
C ASP A 46 3.35 7.87 -6.39
N ARG A 47 4.60 7.83 -5.88
CA ARG A 47 4.89 7.49 -4.48
C ARG A 47 4.64 8.69 -3.59
N VAL A 48 3.86 8.48 -2.53
CA VAL A 48 3.56 9.52 -1.54
C VAL A 48 4.70 9.60 -0.52
N ARG A 49 5.18 10.83 -0.28
CA ARG A 49 6.09 11.18 0.82
C ARG A 49 5.46 12.30 1.63
N ILE A 50 5.52 12.18 2.95
CA ILE A 50 4.88 13.14 3.86
C ILE A 50 5.93 13.96 4.59
N TRP A 51 6.89 13.25 5.19
CA TRP A 51 7.97 13.82 5.98
C TRP A 51 9.26 13.85 5.16
#